data_AF-A0A3M3FXM2-F1
#
_entry.id   AF-A0A3M3FXM2-F1
#
_cell.length_a   1.000
_cell.length_b   1.000
_cell.length_c   1.000
_cell.angle_alpha   90.00
_cell.angle_beta   90.00
_cell.angle_gamma   90.00
#
_symmetry.space_group_name_H-M   'P 1'
#
loop_
_entity.id
_entity.type
_entity.pdbx_description
1 polymer ?
#
loop_
_entity_poly.entity_id
_entity_poly.type
_entity_poly.pdbx_seq_one_letter_code
_entity_poly.pdbx_strand_id
1 'polypeptide(L)' 'MKRSVSRCTLPFCATRRVGKMLVLTREIGETFSIGDDITVQILGINGNQVRLGINAPKGEYQFF' A
#
# COMPACT_ATOMS: atom_id res chain seq x y z
N MET A 1 -30.81 -17.02 -29.98
CA MET A 1 -29.45 -17.56 -30.22
C MET A 1 -28.62 -16.45 -30.87
N LYS A 2 -27.49 -15.92 -30.40
CA LYS A 2 -26.53 -16.24 -29.33
C LYS A 2 -26.07 -14.89 -28.73
N ARG A 3 -26.33 -14.59 -27.45
CA ARG A 3 -25.69 -13.46 -26.76
C ARG A 3 -24.34 -13.95 -26.25
N SER A 4 -23.26 -13.41 -26.79
CA SER A 4 -21.90 -13.69 -26.36
C SER A 4 -21.70 -13.14 -24.95
N VAL A 5 -21.83 -14.01 -23.95
CA VAL A 5 -21.23 -13.74 -22.63
C VAL A 5 -19.73 -13.92 -22.83
N SER A 6 -19.05 -12.81 -23.10
CA SER A 6 -17.59 -12.71 -23.09
C SER A 6 -17.12 -13.23 -21.73
N ARG A 7 -16.59 -14.46 -21.74
CA ARG A 7 -15.87 -15.04 -20.61
C ARG A 7 -14.67 -14.15 -20.35
N CYS A 8 -14.79 -13.27 -19.35
CA CYS A 8 -13.66 -12.54 -18.81
C CYS A 8 -12.67 -13.55 -18.23
N THR A 9 -11.61 -13.86 -18.99
CA THR A 9 -10.45 -14.66 -18.59
C THR A 9 -9.49 -13.83 -17.74
N LEU A 10 -9.99 -13.24 -16.65
CA LEU A 10 -9.15 -12.60 -15.65
C LEU A 10 -9.26 -13.39 -14.33
N PRO A 11 -8.15 -13.92 -13.78
CA PRO A 11 -8.15 -14.58 -12.48
C PRO A 11 -8.20 -13.58 -11.31
N PHE A 12 -8.34 -12.28 -11.60
CA PHE A 12 -8.29 -11.18 -10.61
C PHE A 12 -9.63 -10.88 -9.93
N CYS A 13 -10.63 -11.75 -10.05
CA CYS A 13 -11.96 -11.52 -9.46
C CYS A 13 -12.07 -11.90 -7.96
N ALA A 14 -11.08 -12.59 -7.36
CA ALA A 14 -11.29 -13.17 -6.03
C ALA A 14 -10.07 -13.10 -5.10
N THR A 15 -9.93 -11.99 -4.35
CA THR A 15 -9.57 -12.04 -2.91
C THR A 15 -9.69 -10.65 -2.29
N ARG A 16 -10.91 -10.23 -1.97
CA ARG A 16 -11.12 -9.13 -1.02
C ARG A 16 -10.95 -9.68 0.40
N ARG A 17 -9.72 -10.07 0.78
CA ARG A 17 -9.38 -10.24 2.21
C ARG A 17 -9.24 -8.85 2.77
N VAL A 18 -10.14 -8.46 3.67
CA VAL A 18 -9.94 -7.28 4.51
C VAL A 18 -8.72 -7.58 5.37
N GLY A 19 -7.57 -7.01 5.01
CA GLY A 19 -6.39 -7.03 5.86
C GLY A 19 -6.74 -6.38 7.19
N LYS A 20 -6.27 -6.96 8.30
CA LYS A 20 -6.37 -6.30 9.60
C LYS A 20 -5.65 -4.95 9.50
N MET A 21 -6.40 -3.86 9.55
CA MET A 21 -5.85 -2.51 9.54
C MET A 21 -5.27 -2.23 10.93
N LEU A 22 -3.95 -2.15 11.01
CA LEU A 22 -3.25 -1.71 12.21
C LEU A 22 -3.14 -0.19 12.15
N VAL A 23 -3.87 0.51 13.03
CA VAL A 23 -3.80 1.97 13.14
C VAL A 23 -2.72 2.31 14.15
N LEU A 24 -1.66 2.97 13.68
CA LEU A 24 -0.59 3.50 14.53
C LEU A 24 -0.65 5.03 14.45
N THR A 25 -0.87 5.70 15.59
CA THR A 25 -0.66 7.14 15.71
C THR A 25 0.83 7.39 15.87
N ARG A 26 1.44 8.03 14.86
CA ARG A 26 2.84 8.43 14.87
C ARG A 26 2.93 9.94 14.91
N GLU A 27 3.90 10.46 15.63
CA GLU A 27 4.22 11.89 15.61
C GLU A 27 5.12 12.24 14.42
N ILE A 28 5.22 13.53 14.10
CA ILE A 28 6.08 14.01 13.00
C ILE A 28 7.53 13.71 13.37
N GLY A 29 8.28 13.11 12.44
CA GLY A 29 9.65 12.66 12.67
C GLY A 29 9.77 11.26 13.26
N GLU A 30 8.66 10.60 13.61
CA GLU A 30 8.72 9.20 13.98
C GLU A 30 8.86 8.28 12.77
N THR A 31 9.62 7.22 13.00
CA THR A 31 9.94 6.20 12.01
C THR A 31 9.30 4.89 12.44
N PHE A 32 8.69 4.16 11.52
CA PHE A 32 8.24 2.80 11.77
C PHE A 32 8.74 1.86 10.67
N SER A 33 9.20 0.70 11.10
CA SER A 33 9.66 -0.37 10.22
C SER A 33 8.51 -1.34 9.94
N ILE A 34 8.39 -1.74 8.68
CA ILE A 34 7.45 -2.77 8.23
C ILE A 34 8.31 -3.95 7.77
N GLY A 35 8.32 -5.03 8.55
CA GLY A 35 9.24 -6.15 8.32
C GLY A 35 10.69 -5.74 8.58
N ASP A 36 11.61 -6.30 7.80
CA ASP A 36 13.05 -6.14 8.01
C ASP A 36 13.69 -5.05 7.14
N ASP A 37 13.11 -4.77 5.96
CA ASP A 37 13.77 -3.94 4.93
C ASP A 37 13.04 -2.62 4.60
N ILE A 38 11.80 -2.45 5.04
CA ILE A 38 10.99 -1.26 4.71
C ILE A 38 10.93 -0.34 5.91
N THR A 39 11.38 0.89 5.72
CA THR A 39 11.30 1.95 6.73
C THR A 39 10.45 3.09 6.20
N VAL A 40 9.41 3.47 6.95
CA VAL A 40 8.53 4.59 6.62
C VAL A 40 8.66 5.68 7.68
N GLN A 41 8.82 6.92 7.24
CA GLN A 41 9.02 8.11 8.06
C GLN A 41 8.01 9.18 7.70
N ILE A 42 7.45 9.85 8.70
CA ILE A 42 6.62 11.04 8.47
C ILE A 42 7.54 12.24 8.45
N LEU A 43 7.81 12.78 7.27
CA LEU A 43 8.70 13.93 7.07
C LEU A 43 8.05 15.25 7.48
N GLY A 44 6.72 15.31 7.45
CA GLY A 44 5.96 16.49 7.84
C GLY A 44 4.52 16.46 7.36
N ILE A 45 3.70 17.29 7.98
CA ILE A 45 2.30 17.46 7.64
C ILE A 45 2.10 18.91 7.20
N ASN A 46 1.65 19.12 5.96
CA ASN A 46 1.29 20.42 5.42
C ASN A 46 -0.22 20.48 5.23
N GLY A 47 -0.94 20.98 6.24
CA GLY A 47 -2.40 21.01 6.24
C GLY A 47 -2.99 19.60 6.16
N ASN A 48 -3.59 19.27 5.01
CA ASN A 48 -4.15 17.94 4.74
C ASN A 48 -3.18 16.99 3.99
N GLN A 49 -1.99 17.47 3.62
CA GLN A 49 -0.99 16.64 2.92
C GLN A 49 0.04 16.11 3.91
N VAL A 50 0.27 14.80 3.87
CA VAL A 50 1.32 14.16 4.68
C VAL A 50 2.47 13.76 3.75
N ARG A 51 3.68 14.22 4.08
CA ARG A 51 4.90 13.80 3.41
C ARG A 51 5.42 12.53 4.08
N LEU A 52 5.45 11.45 3.32
CA LEU A 52 5.97 10.16 3.76
C LEU A 52 7.29 9.90 3.03
N GLY A 53 8.36 9.67 3.80
CA GLY A 53 9.61 9.13 3.29
C GLY A 53 9.56 7.61 3.40
N ILE A 54 9.69 6.92 2.27
CA ILE A 54 9.72 5.45 2.24
C ILE A 54 11.10 5.04 1.77
N ASN A 55 11.83 4.33 2.62
CA ASN A 55 13.06 3.64 2.26
C ASN A 55 12.72 2.16 2.10
N ALA A 56 12.80 1.66 0.88
CA ALA A 56 12.56 0.26 0.56
C ALA A 56 13.58 -0.22 -0.48
N PRO A 57 14.05 -1.47 -0.40
CA PRO A 57 14.91 -2.05 -1.42
C PRO A 57 14.14 -2.18 -2.74
N LYS A 58 14.79 -1.86 -3.87
CA LYS A 58 14.19 -1.81 -5.21
C LYS A 58 13.83 -3.19 -5.80
N GLY A 59 13.80 -4.24 -4.99
CA GLY A 59 13.76 -5.63 -5.45
C GLY A 59 12.37 -6.27 -5.49
N GLU A 60 11.45 -5.91 -4.60
CA GLU A 60 10.22 -6.71 -4.43
C GLU A 60 8.91 -5.98 -4.75
N TYR A 61 8.76 -4.67 -4.47
CA TYR A 61 7.53 -3.94 -4.80
C TYR A 61 7.85 -2.49 -5.14
N GLN A 62 7.70 -2.15 -6.42
CA GLN A 62 8.06 -0.84 -6.94
C GLN A 62 6.83 0.07 -7.00
N PHE A 63 6.68 0.94 -6.00
CA PHE A 63 5.71 2.04 -6.00
C PHE A 63 6.37 3.27 -6.65
N PHE A 64 6.41 3.30 -7.99
CA PHE A 64 6.56 4.55 -8.76
C PHE A 64 5.24 4.84 -9.46
#